data_AF-A0A4Z0EQ00-F1
#
_entry.id   AF-A0A4Z0EQ00-F1
#
_cell.length_a   1.000
_cell.length_b   1.000
_cell.length_c   1.000
_cell.angle_alpha   90.00
_cell.angle_beta   90.00
_cell.angle_gamma   90.00
#
_symmetry.space_group_name_H-M   'P 1'
#
loop_
_entity.id
_entity.type
_entity.pdbx_description
1 polymer ?
#
loop_
_entity_poly.entity_id
_entity_poly.type
_entity_poly.pdbx_seq_one_letter_code
_entity_poly.pdbx_strand_id
1 'polypeptide(L)' 'MVREGTVEVLVHGELQRAGPGFVVFQAPNQLHSLQNVGTTRVVCHVMKWRSAKTGPPGQALSLGGG' A
#
# COMPACT_ATOMS: atom_id res chain seq x y z
N MET A 1 -3.02 2.70 3.51
CA MET A 1 -3.80 3.90 3.86
C MET A 1 -2.84 5.04 4.13
N VAL A 2 -3.07 6.21 3.52
CA VAL A 2 -2.30 7.42 3.79
C VAL A 2 -2.83 8.07 5.06
N ARG A 3 -1.97 8.34 6.04
CA ARG A 3 -2.32 9.09 7.26
C ARG A 3 -1.97 10.57 7.13
N GLU A 4 -0.81 10.87 6.57
CA GLU A 4 -0.25 12.21 6.47
C GLU A 4 0.48 12.38 5.14
N GLY A 5 0.52 13.61 4.62
CA GLY A 5 1.19 13.97 3.37
C GLY A 5 0.39 13.62 2.10
N THR A 6 1.01 13.84 0.94
CA THR A 6 0.42 13.56 -0.38
C THR A 6 1.38 12.68 -1.17
N VAL A 7 0.86 11.59 -1.72
CA VAL A 7 1.62 10.69 -2.58
C VAL A 7 1.03 10.63 -3.98
N GLU A 8 1.86 10.26 -4.94
CA GLU A 8 1.43 9.77 -6.24
C GLU A 8 1.66 8.26 -6.29
N VAL A 9 0.66 7.52 -6.79
CA VAL A 9 0.68 6.05 -6.87
C VAL A 9 0.35 5.61 -8.28
N LEU A 10 1.09 4.62 -8.78
CA LEU A 10 0.74 3.96 -10.04
C LEU A 10 -0.38 2.94 -9.80
N VAL A 11 -1.51 3.12 -10.46
CA VAL A 11 -2.71 2.27 -10.36
C VAL A 11 -3.23 2.05 -11.79
N HIS A 12 -3.28 0.79 -12.23
CA HIS A 12 -3.67 0.43 -13.61
C HIS A 12 -2.87 1.16 -14.71
N GLY A 13 -1.60 1.48 -14.47
CA GLY A 13 -0.75 2.18 -15.44
C GLY A 13 -0.88 3.70 -15.41
N GLU A 14 -1.75 4.26 -14.57
CA GLU A 14 -1.91 5.70 -14.40
C GLU A 14 -1.43 6.18 -13.04
N LEU A 15 -0.83 7.36 -13.02
CA LEU A 15 -0.40 8.03 -11.80
C LEU A 15 -1.59 8.76 -11.18
N GLN A 16 -1.91 8.43 -9.93
CA GLN A 16 -3.02 9.03 -9.19
C GLN A 16 -2.52 9.65 -7.89
N ARG A 17 -3.07 10.81 -7.52
CA ARG A 17 -2.77 11.46 -6.24
C ARG A 17 -3.63 10.88 -5.12
N ALA A 18 -2.99 10.57 -4.00
CA ALA A 18 -3.65 10.11 -2.78
C ALA A 18 -3.18 10.93 -1.57
N GLY A 19 -4.15 11.44 -0.80
CA GLY A 19 -3.93 12.20 0.43
C GLY A 19 -4.46 11.46 1.67
N PRO A 20 -4.47 12.11 2.85
CA PRO A 20 -4.94 11.50 4.10
C PRO A 20 -6.34 10.88 3.97
N GLY A 21 -6.51 9.68 4.50
CA GLY A 21 -7.76 8.91 4.43
C GLY A 21 -7.90 8.02 3.19
N PHE A 22 -7.09 8.23 2.14
CA PHE A 22 -7.13 7.39 0.96
C PHE A 22 -6.56 5.99 1.25
N VAL A 23 -7.23 4.97 0.72
CA VAL A 23 -6.78 3.58 0.72
C VAL A 23 -6.43 3.19 -0.72
N VAL A 24 -5.18 2.84 -0.94
CA VAL A 24 -4.69 2.35 -2.24
C VAL A 24 -4.53 0.83 -2.13
N PHE A 25 -5.17 0.10 -3.03
CA PHE A 25 -5.00 -1.35 -3.16
C PHE A 25 -4.03 -1.65 -4.31
N GLN A 26 -2.97 -2.38 -4.03
CA GLN A 26 -1.96 -2.78 -5.01
C GLN A 26 -2.01 -4.31 -5.19
N ALA A 27 -2.57 -4.74 -6.32
CA ALA A 27 -2.79 -6.15 -6.63
C ALA A 27 -1.46 -6.86 -6.95
N PRO A 28 -1.23 -8.10 -6.48
CA PRO A 28 0.03 -8.80 -6.74
C PRO A 28 0.33 -8.93 -8.23
N ASN A 29 1.63 -8.90 -8.57
CA ASN A 29 2.15 -9.01 -9.94
C ASN A 29 1.74 -7.86 -10.88
N GLN A 30 1.29 -6.72 -10.35
CA GLN A 30 1.22 -5.48 -11.11
C GLN A 30 2.40 -4.57 -10.74
N LEU A 31 2.78 -3.68 -11.66
CA LEU A 31 3.79 -2.67 -11.35
C LEU A 31 3.19 -1.66 -10.37
N HIS A 32 3.93 -1.40 -9.30
CA HIS A 32 3.51 -0.50 -8.23
C HIS A 32 4.57 0.56 -8.00
N SER A 33 4.15 1.80 -7.79
CA SER A 33 4.99 2.86 -7.27
C SER A 33 4.21 3.64 -6.22
N LEU A 34 4.97 4.26 -5.31
CA LEU A 34 4.47 5.24 -4.37
C LEU A 34 5.56 6.27 -4.17
N GLN A 35 5.27 7.53 -4.50
CA GLN A 35 6.21 8.63 -4.40
C GLN A 35 5.61 9.76 -3.57
N ASN A 36 6.39 10.30 -2.63
CA ASN A 36 6.02 11.56 -1.99
C ASN A 36 6.18 12.71 -3.00
N VAL A 37 5.08 13.40 -3.31
CA VAL A 37 5.06 14.54 -4.23
C VAL A 37 4.70 15.85 -3.52
N GLY A 38 4.50 15.81 -2.20
CA GLY A 38 4.24 16.97 -1.37
C GLY A 38 5.51 17.53 -0.72
N THR A 39 5.34 18.63 0.01
CA THR A 39 6.40 19.28 0.79
C THR A 39 6.50 18.78 2.22
N THR A 40 5.55 17.96 2.66
CA THR A 40 5.49 17.41 4.02
C THR A 40 5.95 15.96 4.06
N ARG A 41 6.32 15.49 5.24
CA ARG A 41 6.55 14.06 5.48
C ARG A 41 5.27 13.26 5.17
N VAL A 42 5.45 12.09 4.56
CA VAL A 42 4.37 11.13 4.35
C VAL A 42 4.40 10.07 5.44
N VAL A 43 3.22 9.75 6.00
CA VAL A 43 3.04 8.64 6.94
C VAL A 43 1.93 7.74 6.41
N CYS A 44 2.20 6.44 6.31
CA CYS A 44 1.27 5.45 5.77
C CYS A 44 1.15 4.25 6.71
N HIS A 45 -0.05 3.67 6.78
CA HIS A 45 -0.24 2.29 7.24
C HIS A 45 -0.20 1.36 6.05
N VAL A 46 0.74 0.40 6.06
CA VAL A 46 0.95 -0.58 5.00
C VAL A 46 0.73 -1.97 5.58
N MET A 47 -0.05 -2.79 4.89
CA MET A 47 -0.27 -4.20 5.23
C MET A 47 -0.12 -5.04 3.97
N LYS A 48 0.51 -6.21 4.10
CA LYS A 48 0.55 -7.21 3.04
C LYS A 48 -0.37 -8.36 3.41
N TRP A 49 -1.41 -8.55 2.62
CA TRP A 49 -2.35 -9.64 2.82
C TRP A 49 -2.07 -10.79 1.86
N ARG A 50 -2.21 -12.02 2.35
CA ARG A 50 -2.23 -13.25 1.56
C ARG A 50 -3.50 -14.00 1.91
N SER A 51 -4.23 -14.47 0.90
CA SER A 51 -5.41 -15.30 1.13
C SER A 51 -5.00 -16.74 1.44
N ALA A 52 -5.89 -17.53 2.05
CA ALA A 52 -5.66 -18.96 2.25
C ALA A 52 -5.39 -19.73 0.95
N LYS A 53 -5.90 -19.24 -0.19
CA LYS A 53 -5.73 -19.87 -1.51
C LYS A 53 -4.40 -19.54 -2.19
N THR A 54 -3.73 -18.46 -1.78
CA THR A 54 -2.54 -17.91 -2.45
C THR A 54 -1.33 -17.73 -1.53
N GLY A 55 -1.50 -17.99 -0.23
CA GLY A 55 -0.41 -18.08 0.74
C GLY A 55 0.28 -19.45 0.72
N PRO A 56 1.50 -19.56 1.27
CA PRO A 56 2.11 -20.86 1.52
C PRO A 56 1.20 -21.70 2.43
N PRO A 57 1.06 -23.03 2.20
CA PRO A 57 0.32 -23.90 3.10
C PRO A 57 0.84 -23.75 4.54
N GLY A 58 -0.05 -23.47 5.49
CA GLY A 58 0.28 -23.42 6.93
C GLY A 58 0.84 -22.10 7.47
N GLN A 59 1.03 -21.05 6.66
CA GLN A 59 1.45 -19.75 7.18
C GLN A 59 0.25 -18.91 7.64
N ALA A 60 -0.13 -19.05 8.91
CA ALA A 60 -1.04 -18.10 9.56
C ALA A 60 -0.36 -16.72 9.61
N LEU A 61 -1.13 -15.67 9.32
CA LEU A 61 -0.67 -14.27 9.33
C LEU A 61 -0.14 -13.90 10.73
N SER A 62 1.19 -13.94 10.92
CA SER A 62 1.84 -13.26 12.03
C SER A 62 1.82 -11.77 11.71
N LEU A 63 0.91 -11.04 12.34
CA LEU A 63 0.98 -9.59 12.44
C LEU A 63 2.10 -9.26 13.43
N GLY A 64 3.34 -9.20 12.95
CA GLY A 64 4.48 -8.76 13.73
C GLY A 64 4.25 -7.34 14.23
N GLY A 65 4.10 -7.20 15.55
CA GLY A 65 4.14 -5.93 16.26
C GLY A 65 5.43 -5.84 17.08
N GLY A 66 5.92 -4.61 17.26
CA GLY A 66 7.06 -4.26 18.12
C GLY A 66 8.26 -3.77 17.33
#